data_AF-A0A843C7Y2-F1
#
_entry.id   AF-A0A843C7Y2-F1
#
_cell.length_a   1.000
_cell.length_b   1.000
_cell.length_c   1.000
_cell.angle_alpha   90.00
_cell.angle_beta   90.00
_cell.angle_gamma   90.00
#
_symmetry.space_group_name_H-M   'P 1'
#
loop_
_entity.id
_entity.type
_entity.pdbx_description
1 polymer ?
#
loop_
_entity_poly.entity_id
_entity_poly.type
_entity_poly.pdbx_seq_one_letter_code
_entity_poly.pdbx_strand_id
1 'polypeptide(L)'
;VPIGNDATANKEVRKWGKIPEFDFKINDHVDISENLDLVDLERAAKVAGARFYFLKNDLVQLNQSIIHYALDFLVGKKYSLIQPPYMINRKSMEGAIIANDFDEVIYKIENEDLYMIGTSEHAMAAMHSGEIIE
;
A
#
# COMPACT_ATOMS: atom_id res chain seq x y z
N VAL A 1 -15.67 -14.32 -12.69
CA VAL A 1 -15.52 -14.23 -11.21
C VAL A 1 -16.32 -15.38 -10.60
N PRO A 2 -15.74 -16.24 -9.74
CA PRO A 2 -16.49 -17.30 -9.08
C PRO A 2 -17.61 -16.70 -8.23
N ILE A 3 -18.79 -17.32 -8.25
CA ILE A 3 -19.91 -16.91 -7.39
C ILE A 3 -19.58 -17.36 -5.96
N GLY A 4 -19.71 -16.44 -5.01
CA GLY A 4 -19.35 -16.64 -3.61
C GLY A 4 -19.85 -15.52 -2.73
N ASN A 5 -20.16 -15.83 -1.47
CA ASN A 5 -20.64 -14.85 -0.50
C ASN A 5 -19.49 -14.09 0.18
N ASP A 6 -18.31 -14.71 0.25
CA ASP A 6 -17.14 -14.18 0.94
C ASP A 6 -15.84 -14.78 0.38
N ALA A 7 -14.72 -14.47 1.03
CA ALA A 7 -13.39 -14.92 0.62
C ALA A 7 -13.20 -16.45 0.65
N THR A 8 -14.04 -17.22 1.36
CA THR A 8 -13.94 -18.70 1.39
C THR A 8 -14.34 -19.35 0.07
N ALA A 9 -15.10 -18.64 -0.76
CA ALA A 9 -15.46 -19.09 -2.10
C ALA A 9 -14.38 -18.81 -3.15
N ASN A 10 -13.29 -18.13 -2.77
CA ASN A 10 -12.17 -17.87 -3.66
C ASN A 10 -11.52 -19.19 -4.12
N LYS A 11 -11.20 -19.25 -5.41
CA LYS A 11 -10.54 -20.41 -6.00
C LYS A 11 -9.07 -20.10 -6.25
N GLU A 12 -8.19 -20.86 -5.63
CA GLU A 12 -6.77 -20.80 -5.91
C GLU A 12 -6.50 -21.28 -7.35
N VAL A 13 -5.91 -20.40 -8.17
CA VAL A 13 -5.63 -20.70 -9.59
C VAL A 13 -4.21 -21.20 -9.82
N ARG A 14 -3.26 -20.87 -8.94
CA ARG A 14 -1.85 -21.24 -9.04
C ARG A 14 -1.14 -21.06 -7.69
N LYS A 15 -0.20 -21.96 -7.41
CA LYS A 15 0.85 -21.82 -6.37
C LYS A 15 2.23 -21.81 -7.04
N TRP A 16 3.19 -21.13 -6.42
CA TRP A 16 4.57 -21.09 -6.89
C TRP A 16 5.54 -21.12 -5.71
N GLY A 17 6.66 -21.85 -5.85
CA GLY A 17 7.62 -22.07 -4.77
C GLY A 17 7.21 -23.19 -3.81
N LYS A 18 7.99 -23.36 -2.74
CA LYS A 18 7.71 -24.27 -1.64
C LYS A 18 7.65 -23.46 -0.35
N ILE A 19 6.65 -23.74 0.49
CA ILE A 19 6.57 -23.14 1.83
C ILE A 19 7.74 -23.72 2.64
N PRO A 20 8.60 -22.89 3.25
CA PRO A 20 9.71 -23.39 4.06
C PRO A 20 9.22 -24.16 5.28
N GLU A 21 9.92 -25.25 5.60
CA GLU A 21 9.75 -25.98 6.85
C GLU A 21 10.89 -25.60 7.80
N PHE A 22 10.54 -25.34 9.06
CA PHE A 22 11.48 -24.92 10.10
C PHE A 22 11.44 -25.92 11.25
N ASP A 23 12.60 -26.21 11.84
CA ASP A 23 12.78 -27.09 12.99
C ASP A 23 12.80 -26.31 14.33
N PHE A 24 12.49 -25.03 14.28
CA PHE A 24 12.41 -24.13 15.43
C PHE A 24 11.05 -23.41 15.51
N LYS A 25 10.77 -22.79 16.66
CA LYS A 25 9.57 -21.97 16.85
C LYS A 25 9.67 -20.71 15.98
N ILE A 26 8.76 -20.57 15.03
CA ILE A 26 8.68 -19.42 14.13
C ILE A 26 8.13 -18.22 14.92
N ASN A 27 8.89 -17.14 14.95
CA ASN A 27 8.42 -15.84 15.41
C ASN A 27 7.76 -15.09 14.24
N ASP A 28 6.74 -14.28 14.51
CA ASP A 28 6.15 -13.44 13.47
C ASP A 28 7.03 -12.22 13.16
N HIS A 29 6.62 -11.44 12.17
CA HIS A 29 7.38 -10.28 11.73
C HIS A 29 7.48 -9.18 12.80
N VAL A 30 6.50 -9.06 13.70
CA VAL A 30 6.52 -8.07 14.79
C VAL A 30 7.58 -8.49 15.78
N ASP A 31 7.48 -9.72 16.30
CA ASP A 31 8.44 -10.30 17.24
C ASP A 31 9.89 -10.22 16.69
N ILE A 32 10.10 -10.59 15.43
CA ILE A 32 11.42 -10.52 14.80
C ILE A 32 11.93 -9.07 14.75
N SER A 33 11.08 -8.15 14.31
CA SER A 33 11.48 -6.76 14.10
C SER A 33 11.75 -6.00 15.40
N GLU A 34 10.98 -6.26 16.46
CA GLU A 34 11.19 -5.64 17.77
C GLU A 34 12.47 -6.19 18.43
N ASN A 35 12.68 -7.51 18.38
CA ASN A 35 13.88 -8.15 18.96
C ASN A 35 15.19 -7.68 18.30
N LEU A 36 15.13 -7.26 17.03
CA LEU A 36 16.27 -6.76 16.26
C LEU A 36 16.39 -5.22 16.26
N ASP A 37 15.56 -4.52 17.02
CA ASP A 37 15.51 -3.05 17.05
C ASP A 37 15.24 -2.42 15.66
N LEU A 38 14.41 -3.07 14.84
CA LEU A 38 14.09 -2.67 13.46
C LEU A 38 12.76 -1.92 13.33
N VAL A 39 11.87 -2.07 14.30
CA VAL A 39 10.57 -1.39 14.34
C VAL A 39 10.34 -0.81 15.73
N ASP A 40 9.69 0.35 15.80
CA ASP A 40 9.22 0.94 17.05
C ASP A 40 7.73 1.28 16.94
N LEU A 41 6.88 0.39 17.47
CA LEU A 41 5.43 0.55 17.48
C LEU A 41 4.97 1.46 18.63
N GLU A 42 5.60 1.38 19.80
CA GLU A 42 5.21 2.16 20.98
C GLU A 42 5.41 3.66 20.75
N ARG A 43 6.58 4.06 20.22
CA ARG A 43 6.84 5.48 19.92
C ARG A 43 5.96 5.96 18.78
N ALA A 44 5.68 5.11 17.78
CA ALA A 44 4.76 5.49 16.71
C ALA A 44 3.33 5.69 17.21
N ALA A 45 2.85 4.80 18.10
CA ALA A 45 1.55 4.93 18.74
C ALA A 45 1.42 6.21 19.56
N LYS A 46 2.49 6.59 20.28
CA LYS A 46 2.55 7.87 21.01
C LYS A 46 2.47 9.08 20.08
N VAL A 47 3.02 9.00 18.87
CA VAL A 47 3.10 10.14 17.93
C VAL A 47 1.84 10.25 17.06
N ALA A 48 1.32 9.15 16.55
CA ALA A 48 0.29 9.12 15.52
C ALA A 48 -0.93 8.23 15.85
N GLY A 49 -0.91 7.52 16.99
CA GLY A 49 -1.95 6.58 17.38
C GLY A 49 -1.75 5.17 16.82
N ALA A 50 -2.77 4.32 16.98
CA ALA A 50 -2.68 2.92 16.56
C ALA A 50 -2.45 2.78 15.04
N ARG A 51 -1.82 1.66 14.64
CA ARG A 51 -1.52 1.29 13.23
C ARG A 51 -0.44 2.13 12.52
N PHE A 52 0.38 2.87 13.28
CA PHE A 52 1.60 3.50 12.79
C PHE A 52 2.84 2.79 13.33
N TYR A 53 3.98 2.96 12.64
CA TYR A 53 5.27 2.38 13.02
C TYR A 53 6.42 3.28 12.59
N PHE A 54 7.53 3.24 13.34
CA PHE A 54 8.83 3.70 12.82
C PHE A 54 9.61 2.49 12.30
N LEU A 55 10.15 2.59 11.08
CA LEU A 55 11.20 1.68 10.62
C LEU A 55 12.57 2.19 11.11
N LYS A 56 13.45 1.26 11.45
CA LYS A 56 14.79 1.55 11.99
C LYS A 56 15.86 0.71 11.28
N ASN A 57 17.09 1.21 11.33
CA ASN A 57 18.31 0.50 10.97
C ASN A 57 18.20 -0.18 9.59
N ASP A 58 18.58 -1.46 9.51
CA ASP A 58 18.63 -2.22 8.26
C ASP A 58 17.26 -2.40 7.62
N LEU A 59 16.17 -2.33 8.38
CA LEU A 59 14.82 -2.44 7.81
C LEU A 59 14.41 -1.19 7.02
N VAL A 60 14.96 -0.02 7.35
CA VAL A 60 14.81 1.18 6.51
C VAL A 60 15.49 0.95 5.15
N GLN A 61 16.72 0.43 5.16
CA GLN A 61 17.47 0.14 3.94
C GLN A 61 16.78 -0.95 3.11
N LEU A 62 16.29 -2.00 3.75
CA LEU A 62 15.55 -3.07 3.09
C LEU A 62 14.27 -2.56 2.43
N ASN A 63 13.47 -1.73 3.14
CA ASN A 63 12.27 -1.12 2.58
C ASN A 63 12.58 -0.31 1.32
N GLN A 64 13.61 0.55 1.36
CA GLN A 64 14.03 1.31 0.19
C GLN A 64 14.53 0.40 -0.95
N SER A 65 15.26 -0.67 -0.63
CA SER A 65 15.78 -1.61 -1.63
C SER A 65 14.66 -2.36 -2.35
N ILE A 66 13.60 -2.75 -1.63
CA ILE A 66 12.42 -3.41 -2.22
C ILE A 66 11.69 -2.44 -3.17
N ILE A 67 11.53 -1.18 -2.78
CA ILE A 67 10.91 -0.14 -3.63
C ILE A 67 11.72 0.01 -4.92
N HIS A 68 13.05 0.20 -4.83
CA HIS A 68 13.90 0.34 -6.01
C HIS A 68 13.87 -0.90 -6.91
N TYR A 69 13.95 -2.10 -6.34
CA TYR A 69 13.83 -3.34 -7.11
C TYR A 69 12.52 -3.41 -7.91
N ALA A 70 11.40 -3.03 -7.30
CA ALA A 70 10.10 -3.02 -7.98
C ALA A 70 10.06 -1.99 -9.11
N LEU A 71 10.62 -0.79 -8.90
CA LEU A 71 10.71 0.24 -9.94
C LEU A 71 11.58 -0.24 -11.11
N ASP A 72 12.77 -0.79 -10.85
CA ASP A 72 13.67 -1.32 -11.86
C ASP A 72 13.02 -2.48 -12.64
N PHE A 73 12.31 -3.36 -11.94
CA PHE A 73 11.55 -4.44 -12.56
C PHE A 73 10.49 -3.89 -13.55
N LEU A 74 9.74 -2.87 -13.15
CA LEU A 74 8.71 -2.24 -13.99
C LEU A 74 9.30 -1.48 -15.19
N VAL A 75 10.43 -0.79 -15.01
CA VAL A 75 11.20 -0.19 -16.13
C VAL A 75 11.65 -1.27 -17.11
N GLY A 76 12.14 -2.40 -16.62
CA GLY A 76 12.47 -3.58 -17.44
C GLY A 76 11.27 -4.09 -18.25
N LYS A 77 10.06 -3.95 -17.72
CA LYS A 77 8.78 -4.25 -18.38
C LYS A 77 8.23 -3.11 -19.25
N LYS A 78 9.00 -2.02 -19.43
CA LYS A 78 8.65 -0.85 -20.26
C LYS A 78 7.50 0.01 -19.72
N TYR A 79 7.24 -0.06 -18.41
CA TYR A 79 6.37 0.93 -17.76
C TYR A 79 7.12 2.25 -17.58
N SER A 80 6.39 3.36 -17.71
CA SER A 80 6.87 4.68 -17.31
C SER A 80 6.81 4.82 -15.80
N LEU A 81 7.89 5.30 -15.19
CA LEU A 81 7.90 5.62 -13.77
C LEU A 81 7.19 6.96 -13.55
N ILE A 82 6.17 6.95 -12.70
CA ILE A 82 5.37 8.13 -12.38
C ILE A 82 5.20 8.18 -10.87
N GLN A 83 5.53 9.32 -10.28
CA GLN A 83 5.25 9.61 -8.88
C GLN A 83 4.02 10.53 -8.82
N PRO A 84 2.88 10.04 -8.32
CA PRO A 84 1.67 10.85 -8.24
C PRO A 84 1.72 11.85 -7.06
N PRO A 85 0.84 12.87 -7.06
CA PRO A 85 0.55 13.63 -5.85
C PRO A 85 -0.08 12.73 -4.78
N TYR A 86 0.26 12.94 -3.51
CA TYR A 86 -0.30 12.15 -2.40
C TYR A 86 -1.63 12.67 -1.88
N MET A 87 -1.99 13.90 -2.25
CA MET A 87 -3.28 14.51 -1.98
C MET A 87 -3.95 14.86 -3.30
N ILE A 88 -5.21 14.47 -3.49
CA ILE A 88 -5.99 14.77 -4.70
C ILE A 88 -7.35 15.38 -4.34
N ASN A 89 -7.92 16.13 -5.28
CA ASN A 89 -9.25 16.73 -5.10
C ASN A 89 -10.36 15.68 -5.14
N ARG A 90 -11.52 16.03 -4.58
CA ARG A 90 -12.69 15.13 -4.53
C ARG A 90 -13.05 14.59 -5.90
N LYS A 91 -13.09 15.43 -6.93
CA LYS A 91 -13.44 15.03 -8.31
C LYS A 91 -12.54 13.90 -8.83
N SER A 92 -11.25 13.96 -8.55
CA SER A 92 -10.28 12.93 -8.98
C SER A 92 -10.50 11.62 -8.22
N MET A 93 -10.72 11.72 -6.91
CA MET A 93 -10.94 10.56 -6.05
C MET A 93 -12.27 9.85 -6.34
N GLU A 94 -13.36 10.59 -6.60
CA GLU A 94 -14.66 10.05 -7.01
C GLU A 94 -14.61 9.33 -8.37
N GLY A 95 -13.62 9.65 -9.22
CA GLY A 95 -13.38 8.93 -10.47
C GLY A 95 -12.76 7.54 -10.29
N ALA A 96 -12.11 7.29 -9.15
CA ALA A 96 -11.37 6.05 -8.88
C ALA A 96 -12.04 5.15 -7.83
N ILE A 97 -12.95 5.68 -7.01
CA ILE A 97 -13.57 4.96 -5.88
C ILE A 97 -15.09 5.13 -5.92
N ILE A 98 -15.80 4.14 -5.37
CA ILE A 98 -17.23 4.25 -5.10
C ILE A 98 -17.45 5.29 -3.98
N ALA A 99 -18.07 6.42 -4.31
CA ALA A 99 -18.25 7.58 -3.42
C ALA A 99 -19.00 7.29 -2.11
N ASN A 100 -19.67 6.14 -1.96
CA ASN A 100 -20.36 5.78 -0.71
C ASN A 100 -19.40 5.35 0.40
N ASP A 101 -18.16 4.97 0.08
CA ASP A 101 -17.15 4.53 1.07
C ASP A 101 -16.26 5.70 1.56
N PHE A 102 -16.46 6.90 1.01
CA PHE A 102 -15.50 8.02 1.05
C PHE A 102 -15.21 8.59 2.44
N ASP A 103 -16.25 8.74 3.26
CA ASP A 103 -16.16 9.57 4.47
C ASP A 103 -15.55 8.82 5.67
N GLU A 104 -15.58 7.47 5.67
CA GLU A 104 -15.09 6.66 6.79
C GLU A 104 -13.69 6.10 6.59
N VAL A 105 -13.20 5.98 5.34
CA VAL A 105 -11.95 5.26 5.04
C VAL A 105 -10.82 6.13 4.49
N ILE A 106 -11.07 7.41 4.22
CA ILE A 106 -10.08 8.32 3.58
C ILE A 106 -9.72 9.48 4.51
N TYR A 107 -8.41 9.73 4.69
CA TYR A 107 -7.94 10.92 5.39
C TYR A 107 -8.18 12.18 4.53
N LYS A 108 -8.91 13.16 5.09
CA LYS A 108 -9.21 14.46 4.47
C LYS A 108 -8.46 15.59 5.19
N ILE A 109 -7.97 16.58 4.44
CA ILE A 109 -7.52 17.85 5.04
C ILE A 109 -8.74 18.69 5.40
N GLU A 110 -8.83 19.10 6.66
CA GLU A 110 -9.92 19.96 7.12
C GLU A 110 -9.88 21.30 6.40
N ASN A 111 -11.06 21.78 5.96
CA ASN A 111 -11.25 23.03 5.24
C ASN A 111 -10.59 23.13 3.84
N GLU A 112 -10.13 22.00 3.28
CA GLU A 112 -9.60 21.94 1.92
C GLU A 112 -10.30 20.85 1.10
N ASP A 113 -10.28 21.00 -0.23
CA ASP A 113 -10.71 19.96 -1.18
C ASP A 113 -9.53 19.03 -1.51
N LEU A 114 -8.95 18.41 -0.47
CA LEU A 114 -7.80 17.51 -0.60
C LEU A 114 -7.96 16.27 0.29
N TYR A 115 -7.72 15.12 -0.33
CA TYR A 115 -7.87 13.79 0.25
C TYR A 115 -6.60 12.97 0.02
N MET A 116 -6.14 12.25 1.04
CA MET A 116 -4.96 11.39 0.95
C MET A 116 -5.26 10.15 0.10
N ILE A 117 -4.37 9.82 -0.83
CA ILE A 117 -4.51 8.61 -1.63
C ILE A 117 -4.32 7.34 -0.77
N GLY A 118 -5.17 6.34 -0.97
CA GLY A 118 -4.98 4.99 -0.40
C GLY A 118 -4.07 4.11 -1.27
N THR A 119 -3.92 4.46 -2.55
CA THR A 119 -3.03 3.82 -3.52
C THR A 119 -2.69 4.82 -4.63
N SER A 120 -1.55 4.64 -5.29
CA SER A 120 -1.18 5.42 -6.48
C SER A 120 -2.25 5.38 -7.59
N GLU A 121 -3.04 4.31 -7.66
CA GLU A 121 -4.13 4.15 -8.63
C GLU A 121 -5.13 5.31 -8.59
N HIS A 122 -5.47 5.86 -7.42
CA HIS A 122 -6.46 6.94 -7.33
C HIS A 122 -6.03 8.19 -8.11
N ALA A 123 -4.74 8.53 -8.03
CA ALA A 123 -4.19 9.66 -8.78
C ALA A 123 -3.94 9.29 -10.24
N MET A 124 -3.41 8.09 -10.50
CA MET A 124 -3.07 7.64 -11.85
C MET A 124 -4.30 7.46 -12.76
N ALA A 125 -5.41 6.96 -12.23
CA ALA A 125 -6.66 6.79 -12.97
C ALA A 125 -7.25 8.14 -13.44
N ALA A 126 -7.07 9.18 -12.64
CA ALA A 126 -7.51 10.53 -12.96
C ALA A 126 -6.50 11.32 -13.81
N MET A 127 -5.30 10.80 -14.05
CA MET A 127 -4.20 11.52 -14.70
C MET A 127 -4.57 12.06 -16.10
N HIS A 128 -5.38 11.32 -16.86
CA HIS A 128 -5.86 11.69 -18.19
C HIS A 128 -7.35 12.10 -18.20
N SER A 129 -7.89 12.48 -17.04
CA SER A 129 -9.30 12.85 -16.93
C SER A 129 -9.62 14.09 -17.75
N GLY A 130 -10.58 13.97 -18.67
CA GLY A 130 -11.01 15.07 -19.54
C GLY A 130 -10.12 15.28 -20.76
N GLU A 131 -9.20 14.34 -21.03
CA GLU A 131 -8.35 14.33 -22.21
C GLU A 131 -8.91 13.37 -23.28
N ILE A 132 -8.65 13.68 -24.55
CA ILE A 132 -8.79 12.73 -25.66
C ILE A 132 -7.38 12.25 -25.97
N ILE A 133 -7.15 10.94 -25.83
CA ILE A 133 -5.86 10.33 -26.13
C ILE A 133 -5.82 10.01 -27.63
N GLU A 134 -4.79 10.47 -28.33
CA GLU A 134 -4.51 10.15 -29.74
C GLU A 134 -3.81 8.79 -29.91
#